data_AF-A0A3N1ILY7-F1
#
_entry.id   AF-A0A3N1ILY7-F1
#
_cell.length_a   1.000
_cell.length_b   1.000
_cell.length_c   1.000
_cell.angle_alpha   90.00
_cell.angle_beta   90.00
_cell.angle_gamma   90.00
#
_symmetry.space_group_name_H-M   'P 1'
#
loop_
_entity.id
_entity.type
_entity.pdbx_description
1 polymer ?
#
loop_
_entity_poly.entity_id
_entity_poly.type
_entity_poly.pdbx_seq_one_letter_code
_entity_poly.pdbx_strand_id
1 'polypeptide(L)'
;MKKVLLSLLPLCLSLPVLAADALPQAVASQYQALGGQENPTWQKADNPGFIYTACLNQQTDAQQRIVVMCGDGDENHNSGVDTGFFDIWYLENDRVTAEKIIEGGGRYGSSGSASAAKIGSRWGVVLETGYALQGFVQTFYSFYVPKERDVVANLQDVEKLAHLPVYSSNAGYCDPSVVEGCKLDELVSTVAFADNETEPYPDMIIHATGMLEGKKIDKSFTQAFDRKTGEYPIPKEIDIGY
;
A
#
# COMPACT_ATOMS: atom_id res chain seq x y z
N MET A 1 -6.26 -48.97 53.77
CA MET A 1 -6.89 -48.92 52.42
C MET A 1 -6.40 -47.66 51.73
N LYS A 2 -5.96 -47.77 50.47
CA LYS A 2 -5.17 -46.78 49.73
C LYS A 2 -5.98 -45.53 49.32
N LYS A 3 -5.36 -44.35 49.47
CA LYS A 3 -5.85 -43.05 48.98
C LYS A 3 -5.73 -43.00 47.45
N VAL A 4 -6.77 -42.59 46.74
CA VAL A 4 -6.73 -42.29 45.31
C VAL A 4 -6.82 -40.77 45.17
N LEU A 5 -5.72 -40.17 44.72
CA LEU A 5 -5.61 -38.76 44.38
C LEU A 5 -5.97 -38.64 42.88
N LEU A 6 -7.11 -38.04 42.56
CA LEU A 6 -7.46 -37.73 41.17
C LEU A 6 -6.67 -36.48 40.74
N SER A 7 -5.67 -36.68 39.90
CA SER A 7 -4.94 -35.61 39.22
C SER A 7 -5.72 -35.17 37.98
N LEU A 8 -6.29 -33.97 38.00
CA LEU A 8 -6.82 -33.29 36.82
C LEU A 8 -5.64 -32.63 36.10
N LEU A 9 -5.18 -33.24 35.01
CA LEU A 9 -4.25 -32.62 34.07
C LEU A 9 -5.00 -31.54 33.26
N PRO A 10 -4.50 -30.30 33.20
CA PRO A 10 -5.06 -29.30 32.31
C PRO A 10 -4.76 -29.68 30.86
N LEU A 11 -5.81 -29.81 30.05
CA LEU A 11 -5.70 -29.94 28.60
C LEU A 11 -5.20 -28.60 28.05
N CYS A 12 -3.88 -28.48 27.85
CA CYS A 12 -3.33 -27.39 27.05
C CYS A 12 -3.71 -27.66 25.59
N LEU A 13 -4.84 -27.10 25.15
CA LEU A 13 -5.19 -26.99 23.74
C LEU A 13 -4.17 -26.05 23.09
N SER A 14 -3.12 -26.62 22.51
CA SER A 14 -2.27 -25.92 21.55
C SER A 14 -3.12 -25.63 20.32
N LEU A 15 -3.63 -24.41 20.20
CA LEU A 15 -4.20 -23.92 18.96
C LEU A 15 -3.15 -24.08 17.87
N PRO A 16 -3.50 -24.65 16.69
CA PRO A 16 -2.59 -24.65 15.56
C PRO A 16 -2.26 -23.19 15.27
N VAL A 17 -0.96 -22.87 15.25
CA VAL A 17 -0.45 -21.63 14.66
C VAL A 17 -0.86 -21.71 13.19
N LEU A 18 -1.99 -21.09 12.85
CA LEU A 18 -2.39 -20.91 11.46
C LEU A 18 -1.26 -20.11 10.81
N ALA A 19 -0.63 -20.71 9.80
CA ALA A 19 0.41 -20.07 9.03
C ALA A 19 -0.08 -18.68 8.60
N ALA A 20 0.60 -17.64 9.05
CA ALA A 20 0.27 -16.25 8.77
C ALA A 20 0.36 -15.91 7.26
N ASP A 21 0.91 -16.82 6.45
CA ASP A 21 1.20 -16.61 5.03
C ASP A 21 0.14 -17.14 4.06
N ALA A 22 -0.90 -17.83 4.55
CA ALA A 22 -1.99 -18.29 3.69
C ALA A 22 -2.96 -17.16 3.36
N LEU A 23 -3.32 -17.01 2.07
CA LEU A 23 -4.37 -16.09 1.65
C LEU A 23 -5.71 -16.45 2.31
N PRO A 24 -6.51 -15.46 2.75
CA PRO A 24 -7.87 -15.70 3.23
C PRO A 24 -8.72 -16.34 2.15
N GLN A 25 -9.68 -17.18 2.52
CA GLN A 25 -10.44 -17.98 1.55
C GLN A 25 -11.25 -17.08 0.60
N ALA A 26 -11.81 -15.99 1.10
CA ALA A 26 -12.60 -15.06 0.29
C ALA A 26 -11.78 -14.30 -0.75
N VAL A 27 -10.48 -14.11 -0.50
CA VAL A 27 -9.54 -13.56 -1.49
C VAL A 27 -9.08 -14.67 -2.43
N ALA A 28 -8.66 -15.82 -1.89
CA ALA A 28 -8.14 -16.94 -2.67
C ALA A 28 -9.14 -17.44 -3.71
N SER A 29 -10.45 -17.37 -3.46
CA SER A 29 -11.48 -17.75 -4.44
C SER A 29 -11.54 -16.87 -5.68
N GLN A 30 -10.92 -15.68 -5.65
CA GLN A 30 -10.85 -14.76 -6.78
C GLN A 30 -9.69 -15.08 -7.73
N TYR A 31 -8.80 -15.99 -7.35
CA TYR A 31 -7.57 -16.27 -8.08
C TYR A 31 -7.39 -17.77 -8.33
N GLN A 32 -6.74 -18.07 -9.45
CA GLN A 32 -6.24 -19.40 -9.77
C GLN A 32 -4.76 -19.49 -9.37
N ALA A 33 -4.42 -20.41 -8.47
CA ALA A 33 -3.02 -20.65 -8.10
C ALA A 33 -2.25 -21.30 -9.26
N LEU A 34 -1.03 -20.80 -9.52
CA LEU A 34 -0.15 -21.30 -10.59
C LEU A 34 0.88 -22.33 -10.12
N GLY A 35 1.02 -22.51 -8.81
CA GLY A 35 1.96 -23.45 -8.19
C GLY A 35 3.24 -22.76 -7.65
N GLY A 36 3.96 -23.47 -6.77
CA GLY A 36 5.12 -22.94 -6.03
C GLY A 36 4.84 -22.85 -4.53
N GLN A 37 5.56 -23.63 -3.71
CA GLN A 37 5.37 -23.62 -2.25
C GLN A 37 6.10 -22.47 -1.56
N GLU A 38 7.23 -22.02 -2.11
CA GLU A 38 8.07 -20.99 -1.48
C GLU A 38 7.65 -19.56 -1.88
N ASN A 39 7.16 -19.37 -3.10
CA ASN A 39 6.63 -18.10 -3.60
C ASN A 39 5.32 -18.38 -4.34
N PRO A 40 4.19 -18.49 -3.62
CA PRO A 40 2.92 -18.76 -4.26
C PRO A 40 2.55 -17.60 -5.19
N THR A 41 2.17 -17.95 -6.42
CA THR A 41 1.73 -17.00 -7.45
C THR A 41 0.35 -17.38 -7.97
N TRP A 42 -0.34 -16.37 -8.49
CA TRP A 42 -1.73 -16.46 -8.86
C TRP A 42 -2.02 -15.78 -10.19
N GLN A 43 -3.11 -16.17 -10.83
CA GLN A 43 -3.69 -15.52 -11.99
C GLN A 43 -5.16 -15.21 -11.76
N LYS A 44 -5.65 -14.19 -12.44
CA LYS A 44 -7.06 -13.80 -12.42
C LYS A 44 -7.68 -14.02 -13.79
N ALA A 45 -8.87 -14.62 -13.84
CA ALA A 45 -9.51 -14.98 -15.10
C ALA A 45 -9.94 -13.75 -15.93
N ASP A 46 -10.29 -12.65 -15.26
CA ASP A 46 -10.73 -11.39 -15.86
C ASP A 46 -9.59 -10.41 -16.14
N ASN A 47 -8.37 -10.69 -15.67
CA ASN A 47 -7.16 -9.93 -16.00
C ASN A 47 -6.03 -10.87 -16.45
N PRO A 48 -6.20 -11.56 -17.60
CA PRO A 48 -5.18 -12.46 -18.13
C PRO A 48 -3.93 -11.66 -18.55
N GLY A 49 -2.75 -12.26 -18.35
CA GLY A 49 -1.46 -11.62 -18.66
C GLY A 49 -0.76 -10.95 -17.48
N PHE A 50 -1.31 -11.08 -16.26
CA PHE A 50 -0.70 -10.63 -15.01
C PHE A 50 -0.49 -11.80 -14.05
N ILE A 51 0.65 -11.80 -13.36
CA ILE A 51 0.97 -12.73 -12.27
C ILE A 51 0.86 -11.98 -10.95
N TYR A 52 -0.03 -12.47 -10.09
CA TYR A 52 -0.28 -11.88 -8.80
C TYR A 52 0.54 -12.54 -7.70
N THR A 53 1.02 -11.73 -6.77
CA THR A 53 1.59 -12.15 -5.48
C THR A 53 0.90 -11.39 -4.35
N ALA A 54 0.89 -11.95 -3.14
CA ALA A 54 0.40 -11.25 -1.97
C ALA A 54 1.49 -10.30 -1.45
N CYS A 55 1.43 -9.03 -1.82
CA CYS A 55 2.39 -8.02 -1.38
C CYS A 55 2.01 -7.39 -0.02
N LEU A 56 0.78 -7.59 0.43
CA LEU A 56 0.35 -7.34 1.80
C LEU A 56 -0.65 -8.43 2.22
N ASN A 57 -0.43 -9.04 3.39
CA ASN A 57 -1.39 -9.91 4.05
C ASN A 57 -1.27 -9.69 5.56
N GLN A 58 -2.01 -8.72 6.10
CA GLN A 58 -1.82 -8.24 7.46
C GLN A 58 -3.12 -8.26 8.25
N GLN A 59 -3.10 -8.97 9.37
CA GLN A 59 -4.15 -8.88 10.39
C GLN A 59 -4.03 -7.51 11.09
N THR A 60 -5.09 -6.72 11.07
CA THR A 60 -5.12 -5.35 11.65
C THR A 60 -5.85 -5.28 12.99
N ASP A 61 -6.71 -6.26 13.28
CA ASP A 61 -7.33 -6.51 14.59
C ASP A 61 -7.77 -7.99 14.67
N ALA A 62 -8.34 -8.46 15.78
CA ALA A 62 -8.79 -9.84 15.98
C ALA A 62 -9.70 -10.39 14.87
N GLN A 63 -10.47 -9.52 14.21
CA GLN A 63 -11.40 -9.91 13.13
C GLN A 63 -11.08 -9.25 11.78
N GLN A 64 -10.24 -8.21 11.78
CA GLN A 64 -9.98 -7.40 10.60
C GLN A 64 -8.65 -7.74 9.94
N ARG A 65 -8.64 -7.78 8.62
CA ARG A 65 -7.46 -8.06 7.81
C ARG A 65 -7.45 -7.21 6.55
N ILE A 66 -6.25 -6.83 6.13
CA ILE A 66 -6.00 -6.18 4.84
C ILE A 66 -5.16 -7.14 4.00
N VAL A 67 -5.59 -7.36 2.76
CA VAL A 67 -4.80 -8.08 1.76
C VAL A 67 -4.63 -7.18 0.54
N VAL A 68 -3.43 -7.12 0.00
CA VAL A 68 -3.16 -6.50 -1.30
C VAL A 68 -2.49 -7.53 -2.19
N MET A 69 -3.11 -7.79 -3.33
CA MET A 69 -2.53 -8.63 -4.38
C MET A 69 -1.88 -7.70 -5.40
N CYS A 70 -0.58 -7.88 -5.61
CA CYS A 70 0.23 -7.13 -6.56
C CYS A 70 0.35 -7.95 -7.84
N GLY A 71 -0.26 -7.46 -8.92
CA GLY A 71 -0.24 -8.06 -10.24
C GLY A 71 0.83 -7.43 -11.11
N ASP A 72 1.84 -8.20 -11.46
CA ASP A 72 2.90 -7.77 -12.36
C ASP A 72 2.68 -8.37 -13.76
N GLY A 73 3.00 -7.60 -14.80
CA GLY A 73 2.86 -8.04 -16.19
C GLY A 73 3.71 -9.28 -16.49
N ASP A 74 3.12 -10.28 -17.15
CA ASP A 74 3.86 -11.46 -17.66
C ASP A 74 4.49 -11.15 -19.03
N GLU A 75 5.80 -11.31 -19.12
CA GLU A 75 6.58 -11.15 -20.36
C GLU A 75 6.05 -12.03 -21.51
N ASN A 76 5.38 -13.15 -21.21
CA ASN A 76 4.85 -14.07 -22.23
C ASN A 76 3.57 -13.59 -22.91
N HIS A 77 2.86 -12.59 -22.35
CA HIS A 77 1.54 -12.17 -22.82
C HIS A 77 1.47 -10.72 -23.32
N ASN A 78 2.62 -10.04 -23.47
CA ASN A 78 2.75 -8.68 -24.03
C ASN A 78 1.87 -7.59 -23.36
N SER A 79 1.31 -7.84 -22.17
CA SER A 79 0.23 -7.02 -21.58
C SER A 79 0.70 -6.04 -20.50
N GLY A 80 1.96 -6.12 -20.04
CA GLY A 80 2.43 -5.27 -18.93
C GLY A 80 3.89 -4.86 -19.08
N VAL A 81 4.22 -4.10 -20.13
CA VAL A 81 5.54 -3.45 -20.18
C VAL A 81 5.55 -2.16 -19.34
N ASP A 82 4.38 -1.54 -19.10
CA ASP A 82 4.30 -0.22 -18.46
C ASP A 82 3.21 -0.11 -17.38
N THR A 83 2.53 -1.21 -17.04
CA THR A 83 1.39 -1.21 -16.12
C THR A 83 1.41 -2.43 -15.22
N GLY A 84 1.20 -2.21 -13.92
CA GLY A 84 0.92 -3.25 -12.93
C GLY A 84 -0.45 -3.03 -12.29
N PHE A 85 -0.85 -3.88 -11.37
CA PHE A 85 -2.13 -3.77 -10.65
C PHE A 85 -1.99 -4.02 -9.16
N PHE A 86 -2.84 -3.34 -8.39
CA PHE A 86 -3.06 -3.63 -6.97
C PHE A 86 -4.53 -3.94 -6.75
N ASP A 87 -4.83 -5.16 -6.29
CA ASP A 87 -6.17 -5.51 -5.81
C ASP A 87 -6.15 -5.40 -4.28
N ILE A 88 -6.77 -4.35 -3.74
CA ILE A 88 -6.91 -4.11 -2.31
C ILE A 88 -8.18 -4.80 -1.82
N TRP A 89 -8.05 -5.57 -0.74
CA TRP A 89 -9.14 -6.28 -0.07
C TRP A 89 -9.14 -5.97 1.43
N TYR A 90 -10.28 -5.51 1.95
CA TYR A 90 -10.52 -5.37 3.38
C TYR A 90 -11.49 -6.45 3.84
N LEU A 91 -11.10 -7.22 4.85
CA LEU A 91 -11.88 -8.34 5.36
C LEU A 91 -12.27 -8.15 6.82
N GLU A 92 -13.47 -8.64 7.15
CA GLU A 92 -13.97 -8.79 8.51
C GLU A 92 -14.48 -10.23 8.69
N ASN A 93 -13.85 -11.01 9.57
CA ASN A 93 -14.14 -12.44 9.75
C ASN A 93 -14.10 -13.24 8.43
N ASP A 94 -13.08 -13.01 7.60
CA ASP A 94 -12.90 -13.61 6.26
C ASP A 94 -14.02 -13.27 5.25
N ARG A 95 -14.86 -12.27 5.54
CA ARG A 95 -15.81 -11.70 4.57
C ARG A 95 -15.23 -10.42 3.98
N VAL A 96 -15.25 -10.30 2.66
CA VAL A 96 -14.88 -9.04 1.98
C VAL A 96 -15.88 -7.94 2.38
N THR A 97 -15.34 -6.83 2.89
CA THR A 97 -16.09 -5.65 3.32
C THR A 97 -15.84 -4.43 2.45
N ALA A 98 -14.66 -4.33 1.86
CA ALA A 98 -14.33 -3.36 0.83
C ALA A 98 -13.30 -3.95 -0.13
N GLU A 99 -13.36 -3.55 -1.39
CA GLU A 99 -12.37 -3.94 -2.40
C GLU A 99 -12.15 -2.84 -3.43
N LYS A 100 -10.96 -2.82 -4.03
CA LYS A 100 -10.67 -1.95 -5.17
C LYS A 100 -9.49 -2.46 -5.97
N ILE A 101 -9.61 -2.38 -7.29
CA ILE A 101 -8.52 -2.61 -8.24
C ILE A 101 -7.95 -1.25 -8.63
N ILE A 102 -6.64 -1.11 -8.56
CA ILE A 102 -5.91 0.11 -8.89
C ILE A 102 -4.83 -0.24 -9.90
N GLU A 103 -4.75 0.53 -10.97
CA GLU A 103 -3.62 0.45 -11.91
C GLU A 103 -2.38 1.07 -11.26
N GLY A 104 -1.30 0.29 -11.19
CA GLY A 104 0.01 0.69 -10.71
C GLY A 104 0.83 1.29 -11.85
N GLY A 105 1.54 2.38 -11.55
CA GLY A 105 2.34 3.13 -12.53
C GLY A 105 3.81 2.70 -12.63
N GLY A 106 4.16 1.46 -12.25
CA GLY A 106 5.55 1.01 -12.30
C GLY A 106 6.00 0.66 -13.72
N ARG A 107 7.28 0.92 -13.99
CA ARG A 107 7.93 0.61 -15.27
C ARG A 107 8.22 -0.90 -15.36
N TYR A 108 8.16 -1.48 -16.55
CA TYR A 108 8.31 -2.93 -16.79
C TYR A 108 7.19 -3.78 -16.19
N GLY A 109 6.00 -3.22 -16.04
CA GLY A 109 4.83 -3.94 -15.55
C GLY A 109 4.81 -4.21 -14.06
N SER A 110 5.74 -3.63 -13.29
CA SER A 110 5.74 -3.77 -11.84
C SER A 110 4.60 -2.95 -11.24
N SER A 111 3.82 -3.58 -10.37
CA SER A 111 2.82 -2.91 -9.55
C SER A 111 3.47 -1.97 -8.54
N GLY A 112 4.47 -2.45 -7.79
CA GLY A 112 5.18 -1.72 -6.75
C GLY A 112 5.15 -2.49 -5.42
N SER A 113 5.01 -1.79 -4.29
CA SER A 113 4.85 -2.44 -2.98
C SER A 113 3.66 -1.87 -2.21
N ALA A 114 3.20 -2.61 -1.20
CA ALA A 114 2.06 -2.24 -0.37
C ALA A 114 2.39 -2.42 1.12
N SER A 115 1.88 -1.51 1.95
CA SER A 115 1.96 -1.62 3.41
C SER A 115 0.66 -1.18 4.06
N ALA A 116 0.41 -1.62 5.30
CA ALA A 116 -0.71 -1.13 6.09
C ALA A 116 -0.27 0.06 6.95
N ALA A 117 -1.13 1.08 7.07
CA ALA A 117 -0.91 2.21 7.96
C ALA A 117 -2.18 2.51 8.76
N LYS A 118 -2.01 2.94 10.01
CA LYS A 118 -3.11 3.46 10.82
C LYS A 118 -3.29 4.95 10.51
N ILE A 119 -4.48 5.31 10.06
CA ILE A 119 -4.89 6.67 9.67
C ILE A 119 -6.04 7.06 10.61
N GLY A 120 -5.67 7.68 11.73
CA GLY A 120 -6.60 8.02 12.81
C GLY A 120 -7.25 6.77 13.40
N SER A 121 -8.58 6.71 13.38
CA SER A 121 -9.35 5.55 13.85
C SER A 121 -9.38 4.36 12.88
N ARG A 122 -8.77 4.48 11.70
CA ARG A 122 -8.95 3.56 10.58
C ARG A 122 -7.64 2.91 10.17
N TRP A 123 -7.71 1.69 9.67
CA TRP A 123 -6.59 1.09 8.94
C TRP A 123 -6.74 1.38 7.44
N GLY A 124 -5.62 1.74 6.82
CA GLY A 124 -5.50 2.00 5.40
C GLY A 124 -4.35 1.24 4.76
N VAL A 125 -4.29 1.31 3.44
CA VAL A 125 -3.20 0.80 2.61
C VAL A 125 -2.39 1.97 2.07
N VAL A 126 -1.08 1.84 2.14
CA VAL A 126 -0.12 2.71 1.43
C VAL A 126 0.44 1.90 0.28
N LEU A 127 0.23 2.39 -0.95
CA LEU A 127 0.86 1.85 -2.15
C LEU A 127 2.09 2.69 -2.47
N GLU A 128 3.23 2.04 -2.63
CA GLU A 128 4.47 2.62 -3.13
C GLU A 128 4.62 2.26 -4.61
N THR A 129 4.70 3.28 -5.45
CA THR A 129 5.01 3.13 -6.87
C THR A 129 6.15 4.07 -7.25
N GLY A 130 6.81 3.83 -8.37
CA GLY A 130 7.85 4.73 -8.82
C GLY A 130 8.37 4.42 -10.21
N TYR A 131 9.14 5.35 -10.74
CA TYR A 131 9.82 5.22 -12.02
C TYR A 131 11.24 5.82 -11.96
N ALA A 132 12.09 5.30 -12.83
CA ALA A 132 13.41 5.86 -13.11
C ALA A 132 13.58 5.99 -14.62
N LEU A 133 13.82 7.19 -15.12
CA LEU A 133 13.88 7.54 -16.54
C LEU A 133 14.95 8.61 -16.78
N GLN A 134 15.93 8.34 -17.65
CA GLN A 134 16.88 9.34 -18.16
C GLN A 134 17.56 10.22 -17.09
N GLY A 135 17.91 9.64 -15.94
CA GLY A 135 18.56 10.37 -14.84
C GLY A 135 17.60 11.01 -13.83
N PHE A 136 16.29 10.86 -14.03
CA PHE A 136 15.24 11.20 -13.08
C PHE A 136 14.75 9.94 -12.36
N VAL A 137 14.46 10.06 -11.07
CA VAL A 137 13.86 9.02 -10.23
C VAL A 137 12.75 9.65 -9.41
N GLN A 138 11.59 9.00 -9.39
CA GLN A 138 10.47 9.43 -8.57
C GLN A 138 9.75 8.24 -7.96
N THR A 139 9.49 8.32 -6.65
CA THR A 139 8.72 7.36 -5.87
C THR A 139 7.55 8.09 -5.24
N PHE A 140 6.37 7.47 -5.26
CA PHE A 140 5.12 8.03 -4.77
C PHE A 140 4.50 7.14 -3.70
N TYR A 141 3.90 7.76 -2.71
CA TYR A 141 2.93 7.09 -1.83
C TYR A 141 1.52 7.50 -2.20
N SER A 142 0.65 6.49 -2.28
CA SER A 142 -0.78 6.67 -2.41
C SER A 142 -1.48 6.01 -1.23
N PHE A 143 -2.29 6.78 -0.51
CA PHE A 143 -2.98 6.33 0.70
C PHE A 143 -4.43 5.99 0.38
N TYR A 144 -4.89 4.83 0.82
CA TYR A 144 -6.23 4.34 0.56
C TYR A 144 -6.89 3.85 1.84
N VAL A 145 -8.19 4.09 1.99
CA VAL A 145 -9.03 3.56 3.08
C VAL A 145 -10.36 3.10 2.50
N PRO A 146 -11.11 2.19 3.16
CA PRO A 146 -12.49 1.93 2.78
C PRO A 146 -13.30 3.25 2.75
N LYS A 147 -14.39 3.37 2.02
CA LYS A 147 -15.32 4.49 2.24
C LYS A 147 -16.09 4.29 3.54
N GLU A 148 -16.51 5.38 4.19
CA GLU A 148 -17.47 5.25 5.27
C GLU A 148 -18.74 4.52 4.77
N ARG A 149 -19.30 3.64 5.61
CA ARG A 149 -20.38 2.74 5.19
C ARG A 149 -21.63 3.54 4.83
N ASP A 150 -22.01 3.50 3.56
CA ASP A 150 -23.38 3.83 3.19
C ASP A 150 -24.26 2.62 3.56
N VAL A 151 -25.33 2.84 4.32
CA VAL A 151 -26.11 1.81 5.03
C VAL A 151 -26.75 0.79 4.06
N VAL A 152 -26.76 1.09 2.77
CA VAL A 152 -27.46 0.33 1.72
C VAL A 152 -26.57 -0.71 1.01
N ALA A 153 -25.23 -0.59 1.09
CA ALA A 153 -24.32 -1.47 0.35
C ALA A 153 -23.63 -2.52 1.25
N ASN A 154 -23.66 -3.78 0.83
CA ASN A 154 -22.97 -4.89 1.52
C ASN A 154 -21.44 -4.89 1.31
N LEU A 155 -20.97 -4.16 0.30
CA LEU A 155 -19.56 -4.02 -0.09
C LEU A 155 -19.25 -2.52 -0.25
N GLN A 156 -18.21 -2.04 0.43
CA GLN A 156 -17.74 -0.66 0.32
C GLN A 156 -16.74 -0.54 -0.83
N ASP A 157 -16.74 0.63 -1.47
CA ASP A 157 -15.63 1.04 -2.33
C ASP A 157 -14.46 1.54 -1.45
N VAL A 158 -13.25 1.61 -2.01
CA VAL A 158 -12.06 2.15 -1.35
C VAL A 158 -11.76 3.54 -1.93
N GLU A 159 -11.53 4.53 -1.10
CA GLU A 159 -11.17 5.89 -1.52
C GLU A 159 -9.67 6.14 -1.40
N LYS A 160 -9.15 6.96 -2.32
CA LYS A 160 -7.79 7.49 -2.25
C LYS A 160 -7.84 8.74 -1.40
N LEU A 161 -7.00 8.83 -0.37
CA LEU A 161 -6.91 10.00 0.51
C LEU A 161 -5.81 10.96 0.10
N ALA A 162 -4.71 10.45 -0.45
CA ALA A 162 -3.57 11.27 -0.83
C ALA A 162 -2.73 10.53 -1.87
N HIS A 163 -2.05 11.30 -2.70
CA HIS A 163 -1.00 10.83 -3.61
C HIS A 163 0.10 11.89 -3.64
N LEU A 164 1.33 11.54 -3.27
CA LEU A 164 2.43 12.48 -3.24
C LEU A 164 3.77 11.80 -3.53
N PRO A 165 4.75 12.54 -4.09
CA PRO A 165 6.12 12.09 -4.14
C PRO A 165 6.73 11.98 -2.73
N VAL A 166 7.36 10.85 -2.47
CA VAL A 166 8.14 10.58 -1.25
C VAL A 166 9.63 10.49 -1.50
N TYR A 167 10.02 10.30 -2.76
CA TYR A 167 11.39 10.51 -3.22
C TYR A 167 11.36 11.11 -4.61
N SER A 168 12.15 12.15 -4.83
CA SER A 168 12.29 12.80 -6.13
C SER A 168 13.75 13.20 -6.34
N SER A 169 14.36 12.72 -7.41
CA SER A 169 15.75 13.06 -7.75
C SER A 169 15.93 13.30 -9.24
N ASN A 170 16.66 14.36 -9.59
CA ASN A 170 17.16 14.61 -10.94
C ASN A 170 18.69 14.49 -11.03
N ALA A 171 19.33 13.88 -10.03
CA ALA A 171 20.78 13.86 -9.90
C ALA A 171 21.49 13.22 -11.11
N GLY A 172 20.88 12.21 -11.74
CA GLY A 172 21.43 11.58 -12.94
C GLY A 172 21.33 12.46 -14.19
N TYR A 173 20.42 13.43 -14.21
CA TYR A 173 20.30 14.44 -15.27
C TYR A 173 21.21 15.64 -15.00
N CYS A 174 21.29 16.10 -13.75
CA CYS A 174 22.10 17.25 -13.32
C CYS A 174 23.59 16.95 -13.16
N ASP A 175 24.14 15.99 -13.90
CA ASP A 175 25.59 15.77 -13.92
C ASP A 175 26.28 17.08 -14.38
N PRO A 176 27.15 17.70 -13.56
CA PRO A 176 27.82 18.95 -13.90
C PRO A 176 28.68 18.88 -15.16
N SER A 177 29.08 17.66 -15.57
CA SER A 177 29.79 17.42 -16.82
C SER A 177 28.89 17.40 -18.05
N VAL A 178 27.57 17.32 -17.85
CA VAL A 178 26.55 17.22 -18.90
C VAL A 178 25.71 18.50 -19.00
N VAL A 179 25.30 19.10 -17.88
CA VAL A 179 24.42 20.28 -17.85
C VAL A 179 24.92 21.33 -16.86
N GLU A 180 25.51 22.41 -17.38
CA GLU A 180 25.90 23.57 -16.57
C GLU A 180 24.66 24.34 -16.07
N GLY A 181 24.65 24.71 -14.79
CA GLY A 181 23.56 25.48 -14.19
C GLY A 181 22.31 24.66 -13.83
N CYS A 182 22.38 23.32 -13.87
CA CYS A 182 21.29 22.46 -13.44
C CYS A 182 20.98 22.66 -11.96
N LYS A 183 19.69 22.77 -11.64
CA LYS A 183 19.22 22.90 -10.25
C LYS A 183 18.91 21.51 -9.71
N LEU A 184 19.76 21.02 -8.82
CA LEU A 184 19.62 19.70 -8.22
C LEU A 184 18.36 19.62 -7.36
N ASP A 185 17.59 18.58 -7.62
CA ASP A 185 16.52 18.08 -6.78
C ASP A 185 16.94 16.70 -6.25
N GLU A 186 16.89 16.55 -4.93
CA GLU A 186 17.09 15.29 -4.21
C GLU A 186 16.29 15.40 -2.91
N LEU A 187 15.00 15.16 -3.05
CA LEU A 187 13.99 15.39 -2.02
C LEU A 187 13.51 14.06 -1.48
N VAL A 188 13.45 13.96 -0.15
CA VAL A 188 12.83 12.85 0.58
C VAL A 188 11.69 13.41 1.41
N SER A 189 10.49 12.85 1.27
CA SER A 189 9.33 13.19 2.08
C SER A 189 8.88 11.98 2.89
N THR A 190 8.56 12.21 4.17
CA THR A 190 7.92 11.23 5.04
C THR A 190 6.53 11.71 5.40
N VAL A 191 5.63 10.76 5.66
CA VAL A 191 4.24 11.05 6.01
C VAL A 191 3.92 10.41 7.34
N ALA A 192 3.29 11.18 8.22
CA ALA A 192 2.67 10.73 9.44
C ALA A 192 1.26 11.29 9.53
N PHE A 193 0.44 10.72 10.40
CA PHE A 193 -0.87 11.26 10.75
C PHE A 193 -0.84 11.73 12.20
N ALA A 194 -1.55 12.81 12.51
CA ALA A 194 -1.68 13.31 13.87
C ALA A 194 -2.23 12.20 14.79
N ASP A 195 -1.69 12.12 16.01
CA ASP A 195 -2.07 11.11 16.99
C ASP A 195 -3.47 11.43 17.53
N ASN A 196 -4.48 10.92 16.83
CA ASN A 196 -5.88 10.98 17.21
C ASN A 196 -6.59 9.72 16.75
N GLU A 197 -6.64 8.72 17.62
CA GLU A 197 -7.24 7.41 17.32
C GLU A 197 -8.77 7.43 17.20
N THR A 198 -9.42 8.60 17.39
CA THR A 198 -10.87 8.73 17.32
C THR A 198 -11.36 9.40 16.04
N GLU A 199 -10.55 10.28 15.44
CA GLU A 199 -10.90 10.98 14.20
C GLU A 199 -10.64 10.05 13.00
N PRO A 200 -11.60 9.86 12.08
CA PRO A 200 -11.40 9.03 10.88
C PRO A 200 -10.41 9.62 9.88
N TYR A 201 -10.24 10.95 9.87
CA TYR A 201 -9.36 11.69 8.97
C TYR A 201 -8.55 12.74 9.75
N PRO A 202 -7.54 12.31 10.54
CA PRO A 202 -6.70 13.24 11.30
C PRO A 202 -5.81 14.06 10.36
N ASP A 203 -5.24 15.16 10.86
CA ASP A 203 -4.31 15.95 10.06
C ASP A 203 -3.13 15.09 9.55
N MET A 204 -2.81 15.23 8.27
CA MET A 204 -1.64 14.61 7.64
C MET A 204 -0.43 15.51 7.83
N ILE A 205 0.67 14.96 8.34
CA ILE A 205 1.93 15.65 8.58
C ILE A 205 2.94 15.13 7.56
N ILE A 206 3.39 16.01 6.66
CA ILE A 206 4.42 15.70 5.68
C ILE A 206 5.71 16.39 6.12
N HIS A 207 6.81 15.65 6.25
CA HIS A 207 8.13 16.21 6.51
C HIS A 207 9.04 15.98 5.31
N ALA A 208 9.49 17.05 4.67
CA ALA A 208 10.31 17.03 3.47
C ALA A 208 11.71 17.57 3.77
N THR A 209 12.73 16.82 3.33
CA THR A 209 14.14 17.13 3.56
C THR A 209 14.98 16.87 2.31
N GLY A 210 16.10 17.56 2.18
CA GLY A 210 17.06 17.34 1.09
C GLY A 210 17.33 18.60 0.28
N MET A 211 17.40 18.47 -1.04
CA MET A 211 17.62 19.55 -1.99
C MET A 211 16.40 19.73 -2.89
N LEU A 212 15.97 20.98 -3.05
CA LEU A 212 14.89 21.40 -3.96
C LEU A 212 15.35 22.66 -4.70
N GLU A 213 15.36 22.60 -6.02
CA GLU A 213 15.85 23.64 -6.93
C GLU A 213 17.26 24.15 -6.56
N GLY A 214 18.15 23.25 -6.14
CA GLY A 214 19.50 23.56 -5.69
C GLY A 214 19.57 24.23 -4.31
N LYS A 215 18.47 24.28 -3.57
CA LYS A 215 18.42 24.82 -2.20
C LYS A 215 18.11 23.74 -1.19
N LYS A 216 18.76 23.80 -0.03
CA LYS A 216 18.45 22.89 1.07
C LYS A 216 17.06 23.18 1.63
N ILE A 217 16.28 22.13 1.84
CA ILE A 217 14.97 22.18 2.50
C ILE A 217 14.96 21.23 3.70
N ASP A 218 14.26 21.66 4.75
CA ASP A 218 13.90 20.88 5.93
C ASP A 218 12.63 21.53 6.49
N LYS A 219 11.46 21.04 6.05
CA LYS A 219 10.17 21.67 6.32
C LYS A 219 9.10 20.63 6.60
N SER A 220 8.25 20.94 7.56
CA SER A 220 7.04 20.16 7.86
C SER A 220 5.79 20.92 7.42
N PHE A 221 4.83 20.19 6.88
CA PHE A 221 3.53 20.69 6.43
C PHE A 221 2.44 19.89 7.13
N THR A 222 1.46 20.59 7.73
CA THR A 222 0.26 19.97 8.29
C THR A 222 -0.91 20.23 7.36
N GLN A 223 -1.54 19.17 6.86
CA GLN A 223 -2.62 19.22 5.88
C GLN A 223 -3.89 18.65 6.51
N ALA A 224 -4.90 19.50 6.67
CA ALA A 224 -6.23 19.05 7.07
C ALA A 224 -6.91 18.30 5.92
N PHE A 225 -7.74 17.31 6.24
CA PHE A 225 -8.50 16.57 5.23
C PHE A 225 -9.55 17.48 4.56
N ASP A 226 -9.52 17.60 3.23
CA ASP A 226 -10.52 18.36 2.49
C ASP A 226 -11.73 17.48 2.20
N ARG A 227 -12.78 17.63 3.03
CA ARG A 227 -14.04 16.89 2.88
C ARG A 227 -14.79 17.19 1.56
N LYS A 228 -14.44 18.26 0.83
CA LYS A 228 -15.08 18.57 -0.46
C LYS A 228 -14.49 17.73 -1.58
N THR A 229 -13.18 17.54 -1.57
CA THR A 229 -12.47 16.74 -2.58
C THR A 229 -12.37 15.26 -2.17
N GLY A 230 -12.47 14.98 -0.87
CA GLY A 230 -12.25 13.65 -0.31
C GLY A 230 -10.76 13.30 -0.18
N GLU A 231 -9.86 14.28 -0.26
CA GLU A 231 -8.41 14.09 -0.28
C GLU A 231 -7.69 15.08 0.63
N TYR A 232 -6.50 14.72 1.10
CA TYR A 232 -5.56 15.67 1.71
C TYR A 232 -4.87 16.47 0.59
N PRO A 233 -4.87 17.80 0.66
CA PRO A 233 -4.12 18.62 -0.27
C PRO A 233 -2.61 18.39 -0.10
N ILE A 234 -1.88 18.26 -1.21
CA ILE A 234 -0.41 18.16 -1.18
C ILE A 234 0.20 19.55 -1.36
N PRO A 235 1.20 19.95 -0.55
CA PRO A 235 1.86 21.23 -0.71
C PRO A 235 2.55 21.33 -2.07
N LYS A 236 2.17 22.33 -2.87
CA LYS A 236 2.73 22.57 -4.22
C LYS A 236 4.26 22.71 -4.24
N GLU A 237 4.87 23.08 -3.12
CA GLU A 237 6.32 23.20 -2.99
C GLU A 237 7.03 21.84 -3.15
N ILE A 238 6.39 20.74 -2.73
CA ILE A 238 6.96 19.38 -2.79
C ILE A 238 6.26 18.48 -3.80
N ASP A 239 5.15 18.93 -4.38
CA ASP A 239 4.43 18.25 -5.47
C ASP A 239 5.13 18.50 -6.82
N ILE A 240 6.36 18.03 -6.92
CA ILE A 240 7.18 18.13 -8.12
C ILE A 240 6.99 16.88 -8.99
N GLY A 241 7.03 17.06 -10.31
CA GLY A 241 6.98 15.96 -11.29
C GLY A 241 8.04 16.14 -12.37
N TYR A 242 8.58 15.03 -12.88
CA TYR A 242 9.55 14.99 -13.97
C TYR A 242 8.97 14.37 -15.23
#